data_AF-A0A938RI88-F1
#
_entry.id   AF-A0A938RI88-F1
#
_cell.length_a   1.000
_cell.length_b   1.000
_cell.length_c   1.000
_cell.angle_alpha   90.00
_cell.angle_beta   90.00
_cell.angle_gamma   90.00
#
_symmetry.space_group_name_H-M   'P 1'
#
loop_
_entity.id
_entity.type
_entity.pdbx_description
1 polymer ?
#
loop_
_entity_poly.entity_id
_entity_poly.type
_entity_poly.pdbx_seq_one_letter_code
_entity_poly.pdbx_strand_id
1 'polypeptide(L)'
;MMTSRRKPNLYIIAGPNGVGKTTFAREFLPYYVECLEFVNADLIAGGLSPFMPERAAIQAGRIVLEQIHVLGQQRRNFGFESTLSGKAYVKLLRDLKRDGYAVHCHSASSDHSACGDPDYSWDAYIAT
;
A
#
# COMPACT_ATOMS: atom_id res chain seq x y z
N MET A 1 29.83 3.06 -17.59
CA MET A 1 28.39 3.14 -17.91
C MET A 1 27.62 3.14 -16.59
N MET A 2 27.04 4.27 -16.20
CA MET A 2 26.15 4.32 -15.02
C MET A 2 24.84 3.67 -15.42
N THR A 3 24.57 2.45 -14.94
CA THR A 3 23.25 1.84 -15.10
C THR A 3 22.24 2.72 -14.36
N SER A 4 21.25 3.26 -15.07
CA SER A 4 20.17 3.99 -14.40
C SER A 4 19.45 2.98 -13.50
N ARG A 5 19.65 3.08 -12.19
CA ARG A 5 18.93 2.23 -11.22
C ARG A 5 17.45 2.56 -11.38
N ARG A 6 16.65 1.67 -11.98
CA ARG A 6 15.21 1.88 -12.15
C ARG A 6 14.61 2.17 -10.78
N LYS A 7 13.77 3.22 -10.69
CA LYS A 7 13.09 3.59 -9.45
C LYS A 7 12.14 2.44 -9.07
N PRO A 8 12.20 1.91 -7.84
CA PRO A 8 11.24 0.92 -7.39
C PRO A 8 9.87 1.57 -7.22
N ASN A 9 8.81 0.79 -7.46
CA ASN A 9 7.43 1.26 -7.40
C ASN A 9 6.77 0.85 -6.08
N LEU A 10 6.05 1.78 -5.47
CA LEU A 10 5.16 1.57 -4.34
C LEU A 10 3.73 1.77 -4.80
N TYR A 11 2.86 0.77 -4.60
CA TYR A 11 1.45 0.85 -4.95
C TYR A 11 0.58 0.87 -3.68
N ILE A 12 -0.19 1.93 -3.48
CA ILE A 12 -1.05 2.08 -2.31
C ILE A 12 -2.50 1.89 -2.75
N ILE A 13 -3.15 0.86 -2.22
CA ILE A 13 -4.58 0.62 -2.47
C ILE A 13 -5.36 1.18 -1.29
N ALA A 14 -6.01 2.32 -1.51
CA ALA A 14 -6.64 3.13 -0.47
C ALA A 14 -8.18 3.11 -0.57
N GLY A 15 -8.85 3.21 0.57
CA GLY A 15 -10.32 3.38 0.62
C GLY A 15 -10.97 2.73 1.84
N PRO A 16 -12.29 2.90 2.02
CA PRO A 16 -13.03 2.35 3.16
C PRO A 16 -12.98 0.82 3.21
N ASN A 17 -13.37 0.25 4.35
CA ASN A 17 -13.56 -1.20 4.46
C ASN A 17 -14.77 -1.63 3.61
N GLY A 18 -14.68 -2.81 2.97
CA GLY A 18 -15.78 -3.38 2.19
C GLY A 18 -15.91 -2.92 0.74
N VAL A 19 -15.12 -1.95 0.25
CA VAL A 19 -15.20 -1.45 -1.14
C VAL A 19 -14.46 -2.30 -2.19
N GLY A 20 -13.96 -3.48 -1.82
CA GLY A 20 -13.29 -4.40 -2.76
C GLY A 20 -11.80 -4.17 -3.00
N LYS A 21 -11.11 -3.40 -2.14
CA LYS A 21 -9.66 -3.10 -2.24
C LYS A 21 -8.78 -4.34 -2.42
N THR A 22 -8.99 -5.36 -1.60
CA THR A 22 -8.19 -6.60 -1.66
C THR A 22 -8.43 -7.35 -2.97
N THR A 23 -9.65 -7.31 -3.50
CA THR A 23 -9.97 -7.89 -4.82
C THR A 23 -9.23 -7.14 -5.91
N PHE A 24 -9.34 -5.80 -5.94
CA PHE A 24 -8.60 -4.97 -6.89
C PHE A 24 -7.08 -5.23 -6.80
N ALA A 25 -6.52 -5.27 -5.60
CA ALA A 25 -5.09 -5.51 -5.39
C ALA A 25 -4.63 -6.86 -5.97
N ARG A 26 -5.42 -7.92 -5.78
CA ARG A 26 -5.11 -9.29 -6.27
C ARG A 26 -5.15 -9.41 -7.78
N GLU A 27 -5.90 -8.54 -8.47
CA GLU A 27 -5.92 -8.50 -9.93
C GLU A 27 -4.89 -7.52 -10.47
N PHE A 28 -4.89 -6.28 -9.97
CA PHE A 28 -4.05 -5.20 -10.45
C PHE A 28 -2.55 -5.51 -10.27
N LEU A 29 -2.13 -5.89 -9.06
CA LEU A 29 -0.71 -6.01 -8.73
C LEU A 29 0.01 -7.08 -9.59
N PRO A 30 -0.43 -8.35 -9.63
CA PRO A 30 0.29 -9.37 -10.40
C PRO A 30 0.11 -9.24 -11.91
N TYR A 31 -1.08 -8.84 -12.39
CA TYR A 31 -1.39 -8.92 -13.83
C TYR A 31 -1.13 -7.63 -14.61
N TYR A 32 -1.15 -6.46 -13.97
CA TYR A 32 -0.99 -5.17 -14.67
C TYR A 32 0.36 -4.50 -14.39
N VAL A 33 0.93 -4.70 -13.20
CA VAL A 33 2.18 -4.07 -12.79
C VAL A 33 3.27 -5.04 -12.33
N GLU A 34 3.06 -6.34 -12.56
CA GLU A 34 3.99 -7.44 -12.28
C GLU A 34 4.57 -7.39 -10.85
N CYS A 35 3.74 -6.97 -9.89
CA CYS A 35 4.09 -6.82 -8.49
C CYS A 35 3.48 -7.95 -7.67
N LEU A 36 4.33 -8.83 -7.15
CA LEU A 36 3.89 -9.99 -6.36
C LEU A 36 3.94 -9.74 -4.84
N GLU A 37 4.66 -8.71 -4.42
CA GLU A 37 4.78 -8.34 -3.00
C GLU A 37 3.55 -7.51 -2.59
N PHE A 38 2.68 -8.08 -1.77
CA PHE A 38 1.47 -7.41 -1.27
C PHE A 38 1.36 -7.52 0.24
N VAL A 39 1.33 -6.37 0.92
CA VAL A 39 1.24 -6.27 2.38
C VAL A 39 -0.17 -5.79 2.78
N ASN A 40 -0.90 -6.61 3.52
CA ASN A 40 -2.27 -6.30 3.96
C ASN A 40 -2.48 -6.72 5.41
N ALA A 41 -2.97 -5.80 6.25
CA ALA A 41 -3.16 -6.03 7.68
C ALA A 41 -4.20 -7.11 7.99
N ASP A 42 -5.31 -7.16 7.26
CA ASP A 42 -6.40 -8.13 7.46
C ASP A 42 -5.95 -9.55 7.09
N LEU A 43 -5.19 -9.71 6.00
CA LEU A 43 -4.61 -10.99 5.60
C LEU A 43 -3.60 -11.48 6.65
N ILE A 44 -2.75 -10.59 7.17
CA ILE A 44 -1.79 -10.94 8.23
C ILE A 44 -2.54 -11.31 9.52
N ALA A 45 -3.54 -10.52 9.92
CA ALA A 45 -4.35 -10.79 11.11
C ALA A 45 -5.07 -12.13 11.02
N GLY A 46 -5.63 -12.47 9.85
CA GLY A 46 -6.24 -13.76 9.58
C GLY A 46 -5.24 -14.93 9.61
N GLY A 47 -4.00 -14.70 9.17
CA GLY A 47 -2.93 -15.69 9.32
C GLY A 47 -2.49 -15.92 10.78
N LEU A 48 -2.46 -14.85 11.58
CA LEU A 48 -2.07 -14.91 13.00
C LEU A 48 -3.16 -15.50 13.89
N SER A 49 -4.42 -15.15 13.63
CA SER A 49 -5.58 -15.62 14.40
C SER A 49 -6.72 -15.99 13.45
N PRO A 50 -6.73 -17.21 12.89
CA PRO A 50 -7.68 -17.58 11.85
C PRO A 50 -9.14 -17.60 12.31
N PHE A 51 -9.39 -17.73 13.61
CA PHE A 51 -10.74 -17.76 14.18
C PHE A 51 -11.16 -16.43 14.84
N MET A 52 -10.21 -15.55 15.16
CA MET A 52 -10.46 -14.26 15.81
C MET A 52 -9.45 -13.16 15.36
N PRO A 53 -9.41 -12.78 14.06
CA PRO A 53 -8.41 -11.86 13.52
C PRO A 53 -8.33 -10.52 14.22
N GLU A 54 -9.45 -10.03 14.76
CA GLU A 54 -9.53 -8.75 15.49
C GLU A 54 -8.59 -8.71 16.71
N ARG A 55 -8.33 -9.85 17.35
CA ARG A 55 -7.38 -9.95 18.46
C ARG A 55 -5.92 -9.75 18.02
N ALA A 56 -5.64 -9.99 16.75
CA ALA A 56 -4.31 -9.85 16.16
C ALA A 56 -4.10 -8.49 15.49
N ALA A 57 -5.08 -7.58 15.47
CA ALA A 57 -5.03 -6.34 14.69
C ALA A 57 -3.80 -5.46 15.01
N ILE A 58 -3.46 -5.29 16.29
CA ILE A 58 -2.28 -4.50 16.71
C ILE A 58 -0.98 -5.17 16.26
N GLN A 59 -0.88 -6.50 16.40
CA GLN A 59 0.30 -7.26 15.99
C GLN A 59 0.45 -7.23 14.46
N ALA A 60 -0.64 -7.43 13.72
CA ALA A 60 -0.67 -7.34 12.27
C ALA A 60 -0.22 -5.97 11.78
N GLY A 61 -0.70 -4.88 12.40
CA GLY A 61 -0.26 -3.52 12.07
C GLY A 61 1.25 -3.31 12.25
N ARG A 62 1.87 -3.91 13.29
CA ARG A 62 3.33 -3.87 13.48
C ARG A 62 4.06 -4.62 12.37
N ILE A 63 3.58 -5.82 12.02
CA ILE A 63 4.16 -6.63 10.94
C ILE A 63 4.05 -5.90 9.60
N VAL A 64 2.94 -5.23 9.31
CA VAL A 64 2.80 -4.40 8.10
C VAL A 64 3.93 -3.37 8.01
N LEU A 65 4.17 -2.61 9.07
CA LEU A 65 5.23 -1.59 9.09
C LEU A 65 6.62 -2.21 8.92
N GLU A 66 6.88 -3.34 9.56
CA GLU A 66 8.13 -4.09 9.42
C GLU A 66 8.34 -4.59 7.99
N GLN A 67 7.33 -5.20 7.37
CA GLN A 67 7.42 -5.71 6.00
C GLN A 67 7.65 -4.58 5.00
N ILE A 68 6.96 -3.46 5.15
CA ILE A 68 7.21 -2.28 4.31
C ILE A 68 8.66 -1.80 4.46
N HIS A 69 9.20 -1.78 5.67
CA HIS A 69 10.59 -1.40 5.91
C HIS A 69 11.56 -2.35 5.22
N VAL A 70 11.37 -3.67 5.37
CA VAL A 70 12.18 -4.72 4.73
C VAL A 70 12.15 -4.58 3.20
N LEU A 71 10.96 -4.45 2.62
CA LEU A 71 10.78 -4.30 1.16
C LEU A 71 11.41 -3.00 0.65
N GLY A 72 11.29 -1.91 1.42
CA GLY A 72 11.94 -0.63 1.15
C GLY A 72 13.46 -0.72 1.12
N GLN A 73 14.07 -1.37 2.12
CA GLN A 73 15.51 -1.60 2.19
C GLN A 73 16.02 -2.45 1.02
N GLN A 74 15.25 -3.46 0.63
CA GLN A 74 15.57 -4.34 -0.51
C GLN A 74 15.30 -3.69 -1.87
N ARG A 75 14.74 -2.48 -1.91
CA ARG A 75 14.31 -1.76 -3.12
C ARG A 75 13.38 -2.59 -4.01
N ARG A 76 12.47 -3.36 -3.40
CA ARG A 76 11.48 -4.18 -4.11
C ARG A 76 10.32 -3.32 -4.58
N ASN A 77 9.68 -3.71 -5.68
CA ASN A 77 8.34 -3.22 -6.00
C ASN A 77 7.35 -3.89 -5.04
N PHE A 78 6.47 -3.12 -4.40
CA PHE A 78 5.46 -3.69 -3.50
C PHE A 78 4.18 -2.87 -3.46
N GLY A 79 3.08 -3.56 -3.18
CA GLY A 79 1.79 -2.96 -2.89
C GLY A 79 1.43 -3.10 -1.41
N PHE A 80 0.65 -2.16 -0.88
CA PHE A 80 -0.03 -2.36 0.40
C PHE A 80 -1.43 -1.76 0.42
N GLU A 81 -2.31 -2.39 1.20
CA GLU A 81 -3.66 -1.89 1.43
C GLU A 81 -3.72 -1.03 2.70
N SER A 82 -4.43 0.10 2.64
CA SER A 82 -4.64 0.95 3.80
C SER A 82 -5.97 1.69 3.72
N THR A 83 -6.56 2.00 4.88
CA THR A 83 -7.68 2.95 4.97
C THR A 83 -7.21 4.40 5.04
N LEU A 84 -5.89 4.64 5.07
CA LEU A 84 -5.23 5.94 5.22
C LEU A 84 -5.71 6.78 6.43
N SER A 85 -6.39 6.16 7.39
CA SER A 85 -6.95 6.81 8.57
C SER A 85 -5.92 7.19 9.66
N GLY A 86 -4.63 6.85 9.46
CA GLY A 86 -3.58 7.05 10.45
C GLY A 86 -2.37 7.85 9.94
N LYS A 87 -1.87 8.77 10.77
CA LYS A 87 -0.67 9.60 10.48
C LYS A 87 0.63 8.80 10.34
N ALA A 88 0.67 7.55 10.81
CA ALA A 88 1.86 6.70 10.76
C ALA A 88 2.37 6.47 9.33
N TYR A 89 1.48 6.42 8.34
CA TYR A 89 1.86 6.23 6.94
C TYR A 89 2.51 7.48 6.33
N VAL A 90 2.21 8.70 6.82
CA VAL A 90 2.75 9.94 6.24
C VAL A 90 4.28 9.97 6.32
N LYS A 91 4.84 9.67 7.49
CA LYS A 91 6.31 9.62 7.67
C LYS A 91 6.93 8.56 6.76
N LEU A 92 6.36 7.36 6.75
CA LEU A 92 6.84 6.23 5.96
C LEU A 92 6.84 6.53 4.45
N LEU A 93 5.77 7.11 3.92
CA LEU A 93 5.66 7.48 2.51
C LEU A 93 6.66 8.58 2.13
N ARG A 94 6.86 9.56 3.02
CA ARG A 94 7.87 10.61 2.85
C ARG A 94 9.28 10.03 2.80
N ASP A 95 9.60 9.09 3.69
CA ASP A 95 10.88 8.40 3.72
C ASP A 95 11.12 7.59 2.44
N LEU A 96 10.14 6.81 1.98
CA LEU A 96 10.24 6.03 0.73
C LEU A 96 10.39 6.92 -0.51
N LYS A 97 9.64 8.03 -0.60
CA LYS A 97 9.78 9.01 -1.69
C LYS A 97 11.17 9.63 -1.71
N ARG A 98 11.70 10.02 -0.54
CA ARG A 98 13.08 10.52 -0.40
C ARG A 98 14.11 9.46 -0.84
N ASP A 99 13.85 8.20 -0.53
CA ASP A 99 14.70 7.08 -0.91
C ASP A 99 14.53 6.67 -2.40
N GLY A 100 13.77 7.43 -3.17
CA GLY A 100 13.69 7.33 -4.63
C GLY A 100 12.63 6.36 -5.16
N TYR A 101 11.63 6.01 -4.35
CA TYR A 101 10.46 5.27 -4.83
C TYR A 101 9.56 6.14 -5.72
N ALA A 102 9.01 5.53 -6.77
CA ALA A 102 7.83 6.05 -7.46
C ALA A 102 6.59 5.58 -6.70
N VAL A 103 5.81 6.52 -6.14
CA VAL A 103 4.64 6.22 -5.33
C VAL A 103 3.39 6.41 -6.18
N HIS A 104 2.59 5.34 -6.28
CA HIS A 104 1.33 5.27 -7.00
C HIS A 104 0.22 4.98 -5.99
N CYS A 105 -0.88 5.72 -6.04
CA CYS A 105 -2.01 5.49 -5.16
C CYS A 105 -3.29 5.29 -5.97
N HIS A 106 -4.05 4.26 -5.62
CA HIS A 106 -5.30 3.88 -6.24
C HIS A 106 -6.38 3.91 -5.16
N SER A 107 -7.33 4.82 -5.29
CA SER A 107 -8.48 4.91 -4.39
C SER A 107 -9.63 4.05 -4.91
N ALA A 108 -10.09 3.10 -4.10
CA ALA A 108 -11.34 2.40 -4.31
C ALA A 108 -12.46 3.14 -3.57
N SER A 109 -13.54 3.42 -4.29
CA SER A 109 -14.74 4.06 -3.79
C SER A 109 -15.95 3.18 -4.10
N SER A 110 -16.99 3.23 -3.24
CA SER A 110 -18.28 2.57 -3.50
C SER A 110 -19.10 3.29 -4.56
N ASP A 111 -18.80 4.57 -4.80
CA ASP A 111 -19.38 5.37 -5.86
C ASP A 111 -18.66 5.07 -7.18
N HIS A 112 -19.31 4.29 -8.04
CA HIS A 112 -18.80 3.91 -9.36
C HIS A 112 -18.53 5.12 -10.29
N SER A 113 -18.94 6.33 -9.89
CA SER A 113 -18.70 7.60 -10.59
C SER A 113 -17.33 8.23 -10.30
N ALA A 114 -16.59 7.78 -9.28
CA ALA A 114 -15.28 8.32 -8.91
C ALA A 114 -14.10 7.41 -9.31
N CYS A 115 -14.38 6.30 -9.98
CA CYS A 115 -13.35 5.38 -10.45
C CYS A 115 -12.72 5.94 -11.73
N GLY A 116 -11.57 6.62 -11.60
CA GLY A 116 -10.77 7.06 -12.74
C GLY A 116 -10.40 8.54 -12.81
N ASP A 117 -10.56 9.31 -11.72
CA ASP A 117 -10.12 10.71 -11.72
C ASP A 117 -8.62 10.84 -11.37
N PRO A 118 -7.74 11.17 -12.33
CA PRO A 118 -6.30 11.34 -12.10
C PRO A 118 -5.98 12.60 -11.28
N ASP A 119 -6.95 13.49 -11.05
CA ASP A 119 -6.75 14.77 -10.35
C ASP A 119 -6.85 14.69 -8.81
N TYR A 120 -6.95 13.49 -8.22
CA TYR A 120 -6.63 13.29 -6.80
C TYR A 120 -5.11 13.39 -6.57
N SER A 121 -4.59 14.61 -6.73
CA SER A 121 -3.19 14.97 -6.56
C SER A 121 -2.78 14.85 -5.08
N TRP A 122 -1.99 13.83 -4.80
CA TRP A 122 -1.43 13.52 -3.48
C TRP A 122 -0.37 14.52 -2.99
N ASP A 123 0.00 15.51 -3.81
CA ASP A 123 0.93 16.55 -3.37
C ASP A 123 0.39 17.32 -2.16
N ALA A 124 -0.94 17.42 -2.00
CA ALA A 124 -1.57 18.08 -0.85
C ALA A 124 -1.51 17.26 0.46
N TYR A 125 -1.62 15.92 0.42
CA TYR A 125 -1.66 15.09 1.64
C TYR A 125 -0.26 14.81 2.23
N ILE A 126 0.76 14.77 1.39
CA ILE A 126 2.17 14.55 1.81
C ILE A 126 2.84 15.87 2.26
N ALA A 127 2.32 17.02 1.83
CA ALA A 127 2.82 18.36 2.18
C ALA A 127 2.42 18.85 3.58
N THR A 128 1.46 18.20 4.25
CA THR A 128 1.16 18.39 5.68
C THR A 128 1.99 17.51 6.62
#